data_AF-A0A537AAI2-F1
#
_entry.id   AF-A0A537AAI2-F1
#
_cell.length_a   1.000
_cell.length_b   1.000
_cell.length_c   1.000
_cell.angle_alpha   90.00
_cell.angle_beta   90.00
_cell.angle_gamma   90.00
#
_symmetry.space_group_name_H-M   'P 1'
#
loop_
_entity.id
_entity.type
_entity.pdbx_description
1 polymer ?
#
loop_
_entity_poly.entity_id
_entity_poly.type
_entity_poly.pdbx_seq_one_letter_code
_entity_poly.pdbx_strand_id
1 'polypeptide(L)' 'GRFVVRGGAKTPLEGDIPFQRIVVNEFPTVEAAKKFYNSPEYQEARKFRLGAADFNMVIVEGPTP' A
#
# COMPACT_ATOMS: atom_id res chain seq x y z
N GLY A 1 -11.28 1.25 -0.76
CA GLY A 1 -10.27 2.33 -0.85
C GLY A 1 -10.15 2.79 -2.29
N ARG A 2 -9.56 3.96 -2.50
CA ARG A 2 -9.31 4.54 -3.82
C ARG A 2 -7.82 4.49 -4.13
N PHE A 3 -7.46 4.05 -5.34
CA PHE A 3 -6.06 4.13 -5.79
C PHE A 3 -5.69 5.60 -6.06
N VAL A 4 -4.67 6.09 -5.35
CA VAL A 4 -4.04 7.40 -5.60
C VAL A 4 -2.82 7.20 -6.49
N VAL A 5 -2.04 6.15 -6.21
CA VAL A 5 -0.88 5.73 -7.01
C VAL A 5 -0.95 4.22 -7.22
N ARG A 6 -0.63 3.74 -8.43
CA ARG A 6 -0.62 2.30 -8.75
C ARG A 6 0.54 1.90 -9.66
N GLY A 7 1.78 2.20 -9.23
CA GLY A 7 3.00 1.79 -9.92
C GLY A 7 3.34 2.63 -11.16
N GLY A 8 3.01 3.93 -11.15
CA GLY A 8 3.43 4.86 -12.20
C GLY A 8 4.95 5.11 -12.19
N ALA A 9 5.42 5.84 -13.19
CA ALA A 9 6.80 6.31 -13.24
C ALA A 9 7.14 7.11 -11.97
N LYS A 10 8.35 6.92 -11.45
CA LYS A 10 8.83 7.60 -10.25
C LYS A 10 10.10 8.37 -10.56
N THR A 11 10.21 9.55 -9.98
CA THR A 11 11.41 10.39 -10.03
C THR A 11 11.86 10.59 -8.58
N PRO A 12 12.98 9.98 -8.14
CA PRO A 12 13.51 10.24 -6.81
C PRO A 12 13.96 11.70 -6.74
N LEU A 13 13.56 12.40 -5.67
CA LEU A 13 13.99 13.78 -5.42
C LEU A 13 15.20 13.82 -4.49
N GLU A 14 15.23 12.96 -3.47
CA GLU A 14 16.32 12.81 -2.52
C GLU A 14 16.46 11.34 -2.10
N GLY A 15 17.70 10.90 -1.82
CA GLY A 15 18.00 9.54 -1.39
C GLY A 15 17.77 8.45 -2.45
N ASP A 16 17.90 7.19 -2.03
CA ASP A 16 17.57 6.05 -2.88
C ASP A 16 16.15 5.55 -2.57
N ILE A 17 15.42 5.21 -3.64
CA ILE A 17 14.10 4.57 -3.55
C ILE A 17 14.24 3.19 -4.18
N PRO A 18 14.62 2.16 -3.40
CA PRO A 18 14.95 0.84 -3.92
C PRO A 18 13.71 0.08 -4.42
N PHE A 19 12.50 0.61 -4.16
CA PHE A 19 11.25 -0.04 -4.53
C PHE A 19 10.93 0.16 -6.01
N GLN A 20 10.82 -0.94 -6.76
CA GLN A 20 10.42 -0.88 -8.16
C GLN A 20 8.98 -0.34 -8.32
N ARG A 21 8.06 -0.74 -7.43
CA ARG A 21 6.63 -0.43 -7.50
C ARG A 21 6.15 0.22 -6.21
N ILE A 22 5.45 1.36 -6.34
CA ILE A 22 4.78 2.05 -5.22
C ILE A 22 3.28 2.05 -5.45
N VAL A 23 2.50 1.75 -4.42
CA VAL A 23 1.04 1.79 -4.43
C VAL A 23 0.56 2.58 -3.22
N VAL A 24 -0.32 3.56 -3.46
CA VAL A 24 -0.94 4.37 -2.41
C VAL A 24 -2.45 4.24 -2.56
N ASN A 25 -3.08 3.78 -1.48
CA ASN A 25 -4.52 3.62 -1.39
C ASN A 25 -5.07 4.54 -0.31
N GLU A 26 -6.03 5.37 -0.68
CA GLU A 26 -6.75 6.23 0.25
C GLU A 26 -7.95 5.48 0.84
N PHE A 27 -8.11 5.60 2.14
CA PHE A 27 -9.25 5.10 2.89
C PHE A 27 -9.82 6.23 3.76
N PRO A 28 -11.14 6.22 4.03
CA PRO A 28 -11.77 7.26 4.83
C PRO A 28 -11.29 7.28 6.29
N THR A 29 -10.86 6.14 6.83
CA THR A 29 -10.29 6.03 8.19
C THR A 29 -9.19 4.96 8.23
N VAL A 30 -8.32 5.05 9.23
CA VAL A 30 -7.32 4.01 9.56
C VAL A 30 -8.01 2.66 9.82
N GLU A 31 -9.17 2.66 10.48
CA GLU A 31 -9.94 1.45 10.74
C GLU A 31 -10.45 0.79 9.46
N ALA A 32 -10.88 1.58 8.47
CA ALA A 32 -11.29 1.05 7.17
C ALA A 32 -10.10 0.40 6.43
N ALA A 33 -8.91 0.99 6.52
CA ALA A 33 -7.68 0.39 5.97
C ALA A 33 -7.32 -0.92 6.69
N LYS A 34 -7.43 -0.97 8.03
CA LYS A 34 -7.22 -2.19 8.82
C LYS A 34 -8.24 -3.29 8.48
N LYS A 35 -9.52 -2.93 8.35
CA LYS A 35 -10.59 -3.87 7.93
C LYS A 35 -10.33 -4.43 6.55
N PHE A 36 -9.89 -3.60 5.61
CA PHE A 36 -9.47 -4.06 4.28
C PHE A 36 -8.31 -5.04 4.36
N TYR A 37 -7.24 -4.72 5.10
CA TYR A 37 -6.09 -5.62 5.21
C TYR A 37 -6.46 -6.95 5.87
N ASN A 38 -7.31 -6.92 6.89
CA ASN A 38 -7.73 -8.12 7.61
C ASN A 38 -8.90 -8.87 6.94
N SER A 39 -9.40 -8.41 5.79
CA SER A 39 -10.52 -9.07 5.13
C SER A 39 -10.09 -10.46 4.61
N PRO A 40 -10.97 -11.47 4.67
CA PRO A 40 -10.66 -12.79 4.13
C PRO A 40 -10.22 -12.73 2.66
N GLU A 41 -10.87 -11.90 1.86
CA GLU A 41 -10.58 -11.73 0.44
C GLU A 41 -9.16 -11.19 0.22
N TYR A 42 -8.74 -10.19 1.00
CA TYR A 42 -7.39 -9.64 0.88
C TYR A 42 -6.33 -10.60 1.44
N GLN A 43 -6.63 -11.34 2.51
CA GLN A 43 -5.71 -12.36 3.04
C GLN A 43 -5.50 -13.51 2.05
N GLU A 44 -6.55 -13.97 1.36
CA GLU A 44 -6.40 -14.92 0.26
C GLU A 44 -5.58 -14.34 -0.89
N ALA A 45 -5.88 -13.10 -1.32
CA ALA A 45 -5.10 -12.42 -2.35
C ALA A 45 -3.61 -12.25 -1.97
N ARG A 46 -3.32 -12.00 -0.70
CA ARG A 46 -1.95 -11.86 -0.16
C ARG A 46 -1.15 -13.15 -0.31
N LYS A 47 -1.77 -14.33 -0.27
CA LYS A 47 -1.07 -15.62 -0.44
C LYS A 47 -0.39 -15.71 -1.81
N PHE A 48 -1.02 -15.20 -2.86
CA PHE A 48 -0.43 -15.18 -4.22
C PHE A 48 0.79 -14.27 -4.32
N ARG A 49 0.92 -13.28 -3.45
CA ARG A 49 2.10 -12.40 -3.39
C ARG A 49 3.23 -12.99 -2.54
N LEU A 50 2.92 -13.90 -1.62
CA LEU A 50 3.89 -14.43 -0.66
C LEU A 50 5.04 -15.13 -1.41
N GLY A 51 6.28 -14.69 -1.16
CA GLY A 51 7.47 -15.23 -1.82
C GLY A 51 7.70 -14.77 -3.26
N ALA A 52 6.76 -14.01 -3.86
CA ALA A 52 6.89 -13.51 -5.23
C ALA A 52 7.68 -12.18 -5.30
N ALA A 53 7.74 -11.43 -4.20
CA ALA A 53 8.48 -10.17 -4.11
C ALA A 53 8.75 -9.78 -2.65
N ASP A 54 9.82 -9.02 -2.44
CA ASP A 54 10.01 -8.25 -1.21
C ASP A 54 8.94 -7.14 -1.15
N PHE A 55 8.12 -7.19 -0.10
CA PHE A 55 6.92 -6.36 -0.03
C PHE A 55 6.76 -5.70 1.33
N ASN A 56 6.83 -4.37 1.33
CA ASN A 56 6.58 -3.54 2.50
C ASN A 56 5.21 -2.86 2.38
N MET A 57 4.45 -2.86 3.47
CA MET A 57 3.17 -2.16 3.55
C MET A 57 2.98 -1.58 4.94
N VAL A 58 2.51 -0.34 4.94
CA VAL A 58 2.26 0.44 6.14
C VAL A 58 0.92 1.17 5.96
N ILE A 59 0.22 1.38 7.07
CA ILE A 59 -0.88 2.33 7.14
C ILE A 59 -0.30 3.61 7.73
N VAL A 60 -0.41 4.72 6.99
CA VAL A 60 0.02 6.04 7.44
C VAL A 60 -1.24 6.83 7.72
N GLU A 61 -1.34 7.35 8.95
CA GLU A 61 -2.41 8.28 9.30
C GLU A 61 -2.15 9.64 8.65
N GLY A 62 -3.18 10.21 8.02
CA GLY A 62 -3.10 11.55 7.45
C GLY A 62 -3.02 12.61 8.56
N PRO A 63 -2.60 13.84 8.22
CA PRO A 63 -2.66 14.94 9.18
C PRO A 63 -4.10 15.12 9.67
N THR A 64 -4.27 15.38 10.96
CA THR A 64 -5.52 15.92 11.50
C THR A 64 -5.80 17.24 10.76
N PRO A 65 -7.05 17.49 10.32
CA PRO A 65 -7.39 18.78 9.70
C PRO A 65 -7.06 19.97 10.60
#